data_AF-A0A8C0ZGS1-F1
#
_entry.id   AF-A0A8C0ZGS1-F1
#
_cell.length_a   1.000
_cell.length_b   1.000
_cell.length_c   1.000
_cell.angle_alpha   90.00
_cell.angle_beta   90.00
_cell.angle_gamma   90.00
#
_symmetry.space_group_name_H-M   'P 1'
#
loop_
_entity.id
_entity.type
_entity.pdbx_description
1 polymer ?
#
loop_
_entity_poly.entity_id
_entity_poly.type
_entity_poly.pdbx_seq_one_letter_code
_entity_poly.pdbx_strand_id
1 'polypeptide(L)'
;MAVCVIHGSVCYPQQCVLSTAVCVIHSSVCYPQECVLSTALCVIHGTVSDCGPLPNISHAEPQGDTKEQQSFSVGSTVTFSCVPGYTKRPFLSDTIQCLTNSRWSSLPEFCGRSCPRPPSVKFALLSPEDQRQNFYAVNTTVRYICHPSHENTTDQPPTSTCLDNLTWTEVPELCQMISCPPPPAIAHGQHSGNSSQEFVFGSITTYTCEPGLELVGQDTLLCTTDSGDNGTWSGAPPTCRGEHHPLLTPIPSSQSSPSPALCSCWADNCS
;
A
#
# COMPACT_ATOMS: atom_id res chain seq x y z
N MET A 1 20.57 -32.08 69.51
CA MET A 1 20.82 -32.37 68.08
C MET A 1 19.56 -33.00 67.53
N ALA A 2 18.86 -32.31 66.65
CA ALA A 2 17.55 -32.70 66.16
C ALA A 2 17.68 -33.30 64.75
N VAL A 3 17.14 -34.50 64.55
CA VAL A 3 16.89 -35.08 63.23
C VAL A 3 15.41 -35.42 63.21
N CYS A 4 14.62 -34.57 62.54
CA CYS A 4 13.23 -34.83 62.21
C CYS A 4 13.15 -35.61 60.90
N VAL A 5 12.49 -36.77 60.95
CA VAL A 5 12.07 -37.55 59.79
C VAL A 5 10.78 -36.94 59.27
N ILE A 6 10.78 -36.41 58.04
CA ILE A 6 9.54 -35.97 57.38
C ILE A 6 9.05 -37.07 56.46
N HIS A 7 7.84 -37.53 56.78
CA HIS A 7 6.99 -38.44 56.04
C HIS A 7 6.70 -37.92 54.63
N GLY A 8 7.02 -38.70 53.59
CA GLY A 8 6.62 -38.46 52.21
C GLY A 8 5.83 -39.65 51.69
N SER A 9 4.51 -39.59 51.85
CA SER A 9 3.54 -40.61 51.48
C SER A 9 3.52 -40.83 49.96
N VAL A 10 3.90 -42.02 49.48
CA VAL A 10 3.64 -42.45 48.11
C VAL A 10 2.49 -43.45 48.14
N CYS A 11 1.30 -42.98 47.76
CA CYS A 11 0.11 -43.80 47.57
C CYS A 11 0.23 -44.54 46.23
N TYR A 12 0.20 -45.87 46.25
CA TYR A 12 -0.11 -46.67 45.06
C TYR A 12 -1.55 -47.18 45.18
N PRO A 13 -2.41 -47.02 44.17
CA PRO A 13 -3.74 -47.60 44.21
C PRO A 13 -3.59 -49.13 44.12
N GLN A 14 -3.98 -49.82 45.19
CA GLN A 14 -4.13 -51.26 45.16
C GLN A 14 -5.31 -51.64 44.26
N GLN A 15 -5.09 -52.55 43.32
CA GLN A 15 -5.94 -53.73 43.09
C GLN A 15 -5.33 -54.62 41.99
N CYS A 16 -4.65 -55.69 42.40
CA CYS A 16 -4.80 -57.02 41.81
C CYS A 16 -4.26 -58.05 42.82
N VAL A 17 -5.19 -58.81 43.39
CA VAL A 17 -4.98 -59.93 44.31
C VAL A 17 -4.97 -61.21 43.49
N LEU A 18 -4.04 -62.13 43.78
CA LEU A 18 -4.12 -63.61 43.80
C LEU A 18 -2.72 -64.17 43.52
N SER A 19 -2.23 -65.25 44.12
CA SER A 19 -2.47 -65.95 45.38
C SER A 19 -1.35 -66.98 45.44
N THR A 20 -0.64 -67.04 46.56
CA THR A 20 0.06 -68.19 47.14
C THR A 20 0.41 -69.41 46.26
N ALA A 21 1.70 -69.71 46.12
CA ALA A 21 2.22 -71.06 46.37
C ALA A 21 3.74 -70.98 46.58
N VAL A 22 4.17 -71.18 47.83
CA VAL A 22 5.55 -71.52 48.16
C VAL A 22 5.79 -72.94 47.65
N CYS A 23 6.66 -73.11 46.67
CA CYS A 23 7.22 -74.41 46.31
C CYS A 23 8.74 -74.37 46.47
N VAL A 24 9.21 -75.13 47.47
CA VAL A 24 10.61 -75.39 47.76
C VAL A 24 11.13 -76.44 46.77
N ILE A 25 12.01 -75.96 45.88
CA ILE A 25 13.10 -76.63 45.15
C ILE A 25 12.76 -77.93 44.36
N HIS A 26 12.67 -77.81 43.03
CA HIS A 26 13.24 -78.77 42.08
C HIS A 26 13.33 -78.14 40.67
N SER A 27 14.33 -78.54 39.88
CA SER A 27 14.76 -78.01 38.59
C SER A 27 13.66 -77.89 37.51
N SER A 28 13.74 -76.79 36.72
CA SER A 28 13.32 -76.58 35.30
C SER A 28 12.09 -75.67 34.98
N VAL A 29 12.41 -74.57 34.25
CA VAL A 29 11.67 -73.85 33.16
C VAL A 29 10.69 -72.70 33.48
N CYS A 30 11.04 -71.47 33.04
CA CYS A 30 10.36 -70.64 32.01
C CYS A 30 10.88 -69.18 32.03
N TYR A 31 11.49 -68.73 30.93
CA TYR A 31 11.98 -67.35 30.71
C TYR A 31 10.86 -66.48 30.12
N PRO A 32 10.84 -65.15 30.35
CA PRO A 32 10.96 -64.26 29.20
C PRO A 32 11.82 -63.01 29.47
N GLN A 33 12.91 -62.94 28.70
CA GLN A 33 13.43 -61.86 27.87
C GLN A 33 13.62 -60.44 28.48
N GLU A 34 14.89 -60.02 28.44
CA GLU A 34 15.42 -58.65 28.34
C GLU A 34 15.31 -57.69 29.55
N CYS A 35 16.11 -57.93 30.59
CA CYS A 35 16.60 -56.84 31.44
C CYS A 35 17.94 -56.34 30.89
N VAL A 36 17.90 -55.51 29.85
CA VAL A 36 19.05 -54.67 29.49
C VAL A 36 19.20 -53.65 30.63
N LEU A 37 20.29 -53.82 31.39
CA LEU A 37 20.73 -52.89 32.42
C LEU A 37 21.14 -51.57 31.72
N SER A 38 20.17 -50.72 31.39
CA SER A 38 20.49 -49.36 30.97
C SER A 38 20.94 -48.62 32.23
N THR A 39 22.25 -48.50 32.39
CA THR A 39 22.84 -47.48 33.25
C THR A 39 22.28 -46.15 32.77
N ALA A 40 21.17 -45.71 33.37
CA ALA A 40 20.70 -44.36 33.25
C ALA A 40 21.76 -43.49 33.95
N LEU A 41 22.78 -43.12 33.18
CA LEU A 41 23.63 -41.98 33.49
C LEU A 41 22.68 -40.80 33.68
N CYS A 42 22.35 -40.49 34.92
CA CYS A 42 21.89 -39.16 35.26
C CYS A 42 23.09 -38.24 35.00
N VAL A 43 23.24 -37.81 33.75
CA VAL A 43 24.12 -36.68 33.44
C VAL A 43 23.42 -35.48 34.06
N ILE A 44 23.82 -35.13 35.28
CA ILE A 44 23.56 -33.80 35.81
C ILE A 44 24.43 -32.87 34.95
N HIS A 45 23.91 -32.44 33.80
CA HIS A 45 24.47 -31.30 33.09
C HIS A 45 24.35 -30.12 34.06
N GLY A 46 25.46 -29.80 34.73
CA GLY A 46 25.59 -28.57 35.48
C GLY A 46 25.26 -27.38 34.58
N THR A 47 24.38 -26.51 35.09
CA THR A 47 24.06 -25.18 34.58
C THR A 47 23.57 -25.09 33.13
N VAL A 48 22.39 -25.66 32.85
CA VAL A 48 21.55 -25.11 31.79
C VAL A 48 20.59 -24.14 32.46
N SER A 49 21.02 -22.88 32.60
CA SER A 49 20.21 -21.79 33.15
C SER A 49 19.13 -21.33 32.16
N ASP A 50 18.53 -22.25 31.40
CA ASP A 50 17.56 -21.91 30.36
C ASP A 50 16.26 -21.40 30.98
N CYS A 51 15.62 -20.47 30.27
CA CYS A 51 14.26 -20.09 30.59
C CYS A 51 13.31 -21.18 30.09
N GLY A 52 12.29 -21.45 30.89
CA GLY A 52 11.20 -22.34 30.52
C GLY A 52 10.25 -21.73 29.48
N PRO A 53 9.03 -22.27 29.34
CA PRO A 53 8.08 -21.84 28.32
C PRO A 53 7.74 -20.35 28.43
N LEU A 54 7.28 -19.79 27.31
CA LEU A 54 6.95 -18.37 27.22
C LEU A 54 5.83 -17.98 28.18
N PRO A 55 5.94 -16.82 28.84
CA PRO A 55 4.85 -16.29 29.66
C PRO A 55 3.67 -15.91 28.78
N ASN A 56 2.46 -16.01 29.33
CA ASN A 56 1.27 -15.50 28.69
C ASN A 56 1.24 -13.97 28.77
N ILE A 57 1.23 -13.29 27.63
CA ILE A 57 1.20 -11.83 27.53
C ILE A 57 -0.19 -11.39 27.07
N SER A 58 -0.82 -10.46 27.79
CA SER A 58 -2.17 -10.00 27.49
C SER A 58 -2.29 -9.45 26.06
N HIS A 59 -3.24 -10.00 25.31
CA HIS A 59 -3.57 -9.56 23.95
C HIS A 59 -2.41 -9.64 22.95
N ALA A 60 -1.44 -10.53 23.20
CA ALA A 60 -0.29 -10.72 22.32
C ALA A 60 0.06 -12.20 22.17
N GLU A 61 0.62 -12.55 21.01
CA GLU A 61 1.12 -13.89 20.69
C GLU A 61 2.57 -13.83 20.22
N PRO A 62 3.41 -14.84 20.55
CA PRO A 62 4.79 -14.88 20.09
C PRO A 62 4.88 -15.06 18.58
N GLN A 63 5.85 -14.42 17.95
CA GLN A 63 6.01 -14.46 16.50
C GLN A 63 6.76 -15.72 16.04
N GLY A 64 6.25 -16.38 14.99
CA GLY A 64 6.92 -17.50 14.31
C GLY A 64 6.94 -18.82 15.10
N ASP A 65 7.98 -19.63 14.86
CA ASP A 65 8.11 -21.00 15.39
C ASP A 65 8.45 -21.07 16.90
N THR A 66 8.64 -19.91 17.54
CA THR A 66 8.93 -19.82 18.98
C THR A 66 7.74 -20.26 19.86
N LYS A 67 6.54 -20.39 19.27
CA LYS A 67 5.31 -20.81 19.97
C LYS A 67 5.37 -22.22 20.53
N GLU A 68 6.15 -23.11 19.90
CA GLU A 68 6.25 -24.53 20.29
C GLU A 68 7.51 -24.85 21.11
N GLN A 69 8.42 -23.88 21.26
CA GLN A 69 9.65 -24.08 22.04
C GLN A 69 9.35 -24.12 23.55
N GLN A 70 9.92 -25.14 24.20
CA GLN A 70 9.76 -25.38 25.63
C GLN A 70 10.96 -24.90 26.47
N SER A 71 12.10 -24.62 25.82
CA SER A 71 13.34 -24.18 26.47
C SER A 71 14.04 -23.13 25.63
N PHE A 72 14.53 -22.08 26.29
CA PHE A 72 15.22 -20.96 25.67
C PHE A 72 16.52 -20.67 26.39
N SER A 73 17.63 -20.62 25.66
CA SER A 73 18.93 -20.33 26.25
C SER A 73 19.02 -18.90 26.79
N VAL A 74 19.82 -18.70 27.84
CA VAL A 74 20.09 -17.37 28.40
C VAL A 74 20.52 -16.40 27.30
N GLY A 75 19.93 -15.20 27.30
CA GLY A 75 20.15 -14.18 26.30
C GLY A 75 19.19 -14.24 25.11
N SER A 76 18.44 -15.33 24.93
CA SER A 76 17.40 -15.45 23.90
C SER A 76 16.36 -14.34 24.05
N THR A 77 15.92 -13.78 22.93
CA THR A 77 14.89 -12.75 22.87
C THR A 77 13.70 -13.25 22.07
N VAL A 78 12.49 -12.94 22.54
CA VAL A 78 11.25 -13.34 21.89
C VAL A 78 10.35 -12.12 21.75
N THR A 79 9.96 -11.85 20.50
CA THR A 79 9.09 -10.73 20.14
C THR A 79 7.65 -11.20 20.02
N PHE A 80 6.75 -10.43 20.60
CA PHE A 80 5.32 -10.66 20.57
C PHE A 80 4.63 -9.72 19.58
N SER A 81 3.63 -10.23 18.89
CA SER A 81 2.71 -9.47 18.05
C SER A 81 1.34 -9.37 18.69
N CYS A 82 0.68 -8.22 18.59
CA CYS A 82 -0.67 -8.07 19.12
C CYS A 82 -1.66 -8.95 18.34
N VAL A 83 -2.62 -9.53 19.06
CA VAL A 83 -3.71 -10.32 18.45
C VAL A 83 -4.68 -9.42 17.65
N PRO A 84 -5.50 -9.97 16.75
CA PRO A 84 -6.48 -9.19 16.00
C PRO A 84 -7.38 -8.31 16.89
N GLY A 85 -7.56 -7.05 16.51
CA GLY A 85 -8.29 -6.04 17.30
C GLY A 85 -7.43 -5.25 18.31
N TYR A 86 -6.15 -5.60 18.44
CA TYR A 86 -5.18 -4.88 19.25
C TYR A 86 -4.02 -4.39 18.39
N THR A 87 -3.38 -3.32 18.81
CA THR A 87 -2.22 -2.76 18.12
C THR A 87 -1.17 -2.30 19.12
N LYS A 88 0.11 -2.45 18.73
CA LYS A 88 1.24 -2.06 19.55
C LYS A 88 1.19 -0.55 19.79
N ARG A 89 1.10 -0.17 21.06
CA ARG A 89 1.20 1.22 21.50
C ARG A 89 2.60 1.74 21.17
N PRO A 90 2.71 2.99 20.71
CA PRO A 90 3.99 3.57 20.36
C PRO A 90 4.91 3.63 21.57
N PHE A 91 6.22 3.52 21.33
CA PHE A 91 7.29 3.61 22.34
C PHE A 91 7.37 2.49 23.39
N LEU A 92 6.48 1.50 23.36
CA LEU A 92 6.53 0.34 24.26
C LEU A 92 7.29 -0.84 23.63
N SER A 93 8.01 -1.58 24.48
CA SER A 93 8.71 -2.82 24.07
C SER A 93 7.72 -3.97 23.93
N ASP A 94 7.93 -4.78 22.90
CA ASP A 94 7.21 -6.01 22.55
C ASP A 94 8.11 -7.26 22.66
N THR A 95 9.32 -7.11 23.21
CA THR A 95 10.32 -8.18 23.27
C THR A 95 10.71 -8.50 24.71
N ILE A 96 10.55 -9.78 25.12
CA ILE A 96 11.12 -10.30 26.36
C ILE A 96 12.50 -10.92 26.10
N GLN A 97 13.33 -10.97 27.13
CA GLN A 97 14.64 -11.61 27.11
C GLN A 97 14.78 -12.63 28.23
N CYS A 98 15.42 -13.76 27.94
CA CYS A 98 15.80 -14.74 28.95
C CYS A 98 17.03 -14.25 29.73
N LEU A 99 16.85 -13.96 31.02
CA LEU A 99 17.89 -13.42 31.89
C LEU A 99 18.78 -14.53 32.46
N THR A 100 19.95 -14.15 32.99
CA THR A 100 20.96 -15.08 33.55
C THR A 100 20.46 -15.87 34.77
N ASN A 101 19.38 -15.43 35.40
CA ASN A 101 18.70 -16.10 36.51
C ASN A 101 17.57 -17.04 36.06
N SER A 102 17.54 -17.42 34.77
CA SER A 102 16.52 -18.32 34.19
C SER A 102 15.10 -17.78 34.30
N ARG A 103 14.94 -16.45 34.29
CA ARG A 103 13.63 -15.78 34.26
C ARG A 103 13.52 -14.89 33.04
N TRP A 104 12.30 -14.76 32.53
CA TRP A 104 11.97 -13.79 31.50
C TRP A 104 11.96 -12.37 32.06
N SER A 105 12.41 -11.40 31.26
CA SER A 105 12.21 -9.99 31.56
C SER A 105 10.73 -9.62 31.56
N SER A 106 10.37 -8.57 32.30
CA SER A 106 9.00 -8.05 32.35
C SER A 106 8.67 -7.21 31.12
N LEU A 107 7.44 -7.32 30.63
CA LEU A 107 6.89 -6.49 29.57
C LEU A 107 5.76 -5.60 30.10
N PRO A 108 5.69 -4.30 29.75
CA PRO A 108 4.52 -3.48 30.03
C PRO A 108 3.33 -3.90 29.15
N GLU A 109 2.13 -3.39 29.46
CA GLU A 109 0.96 -3.58 28.61
C GLU A 109 1.09 -2.79 27.30
N PHE A 110 1.72 -3.42 26.30
CA PHE A 110 2.08 -2.78 25.05
C PHE A 110 1.01 -2.89 23.96
N CYS A 111 0.09 -3.86 24.05
CA CYS A 111 -1.04 -3.99 23.13
C CYS A 111 -2.25 -3.21 23.65
N GLY A 112 -2.77 -2.28 22.86
CA GLY A 112 -3.99 -1.54 23.18
C GLY A 112 -5.07 -1.75 22.12
N ARG A 113 -6.33 -1.53 22.51
CA ARG A 113 -7.43 -1.47 21.54
C ARG A 113 -7.24 -0.25 20.65
N SER A 114 -7.23 -0.49 19.33
CA SER A 114 -7.02 0.53 18.32
C SER A 114 -7.92 0.24 17.14
N CYS A 115 -8.40 1.29 16.46
CA CYS A 115 -8.94 1.12 15.12
C CYS A 115 -7.86 0.58 14.17
N PRO A 116 -8.25 -0.11 13.09
CA PRO A 116 -7.32 -0.50 12.04
C PRO A 116 -6.76 0.75 11.35
N ARG A 117 -5.85 0.56 10.40
CA ARG A 117 -5.38 1.66 9.55
C ARG A 117 -6.59 2.43 8.96
N PRO A 118 -6.61 3.77 9.00
CA PRO A 118 -7.69 4.58 8.45
C PRO A 118 -8.05 4.17 7.02
N PRO A 119 -9.34 4.23 6.65
CA PRO A 119 -9.79 3.82 5.33
C PRO A 119 -9.15 4.69 4.24
N SER A 120 -8.68 4.05 3.17
CA SER A 120 -8.20 4.74 1.97
C SER A 120 -9.37 5.07 1.06
N VAL A 121 -9.54 6.35 0.72
CA VAL A 121 -10.58 6.87 -0.18
C VAL A 121 -9.97 7.34 -1.50
N LYS A 122 -10.80 7.55 -2.54
CA LYS A 122 -10.33 7.89 -3.90
C LYS A 122 -10.10 9.39 -4.12
N PHE A 123 -10.77 10.24 -3.35
CA PHE A 123 -10.80 11.69 -3.51
C PHE A 123 -9.82 12.43 -2.59
N ALA A 124 -9.26 11.74 -1.57
CA ALA A 124 -8.34 12.33 -0.61
C ALA A 124 -7.32 11.32 -0.07
N LEU A 125 -6.21 11.86 0.41
CA LEU A 125 -5.13 11.15 1.08
C LEU A 125 -5.17 11.41 2.58
N LEU A 126 -4.78 10.43 3.39
CA LEU A 126 -4.61 10.63 4.83
C LEU A 126 -3.49 11.67 5.07
N SER A 127 -3.63 12.51 6.09
CA SER A 127 -2.61 13.51 6.42
C SER A 127 -1.25 12.85 6.72
N PRO A 128 -0.11 13.49 6.39
CA PRO A 128 1.22 12.94 6.70
C PRO A 128 1.43 12.65 8.18
N GLU A 129 0.82 13.45 9.06
CA GLU A 129 0.87 13.30 10.51
C GLU A 129 0.16 12.02 10.96
N ASP A 130 -1.03 11.77 10.41
CA ASP A 130 -1.82 10.59 10.74
C ASP A 130 -1.25 9.33 10.08
N GLN A 131 -0.72 9.43 8.86
CA GLN A 131 -0.11 8.29 8.16
C GLN A 131 1.11 7.71 8.89
N ARG A 132 1.81 8.52 9.69
CA ARG A 132 2.96 8.06 10.50
C ARG A 132 2.54 7.29 11.75
N GLN A 133 1.27 7.34 12.14
CA GLN A 133 0.76 6.67 13.32
C GLN A 133 0.32 5.25 12.99
N ASN A 134 0.55 4.34 13.94
CA ASN A 134 0.11 2.95 13.85
C ASN A 134 -0.96 2.61 14.90
N PHE A 135 -1.23 3.52 15.84
CA PHE A 135 -2.15 3.30 16.96
C PHE A 135 -3.15 4.45 17.03
N TYR A 136 -4.43 4.12 16.87
CA TYR A 136 -5.54 5.06 16.83
C TYR A 136 -6.54 4.66 17.92
N ALA A 137 -6.49 5.37 19.05
CA ALA A 137 -7.39 5.12 20.16
C ALA A 137 -8.85 5.47 19.77
N VAL A 138 -9.80 4.97 20.55
CA VAL A 138 -11.19 5.40 20.43
C VAL A 138 -11.28 6.92 20.60
N ASN A 139 -12.12 7.56 19.79
CA ASN A 139 -12.27 9.01 19.64
C ASN A 139 -11.06 9.73 19.01
N THR A 140 -10.06 9.01 18.50
CA THR A 140 -9.05 9.62 17.62
C THR A 140 -9.71 10.01 16.31
N THR A 141 -9.59 11.28 15.92
CA THR A 141 -10.02 11.80 14.63
C THR A 141 -8.81 12.04 13.76
N VAL A 142 -8.81 11.44 12.57
CA VAL A 142 -7.77 11.64 11.55
C VAL A 142 -8.29 12.56 10.46
N ARG A 143 -7.36 13.27 9.83
CA ARG A 143 -7.64 14.26 8.79
C ARG A 143 -7.17 13.77 7.43
N TYR A 144 -7.95 14.09 6.41
CA TYR A 144 -7.61 13.85 5.02
C TYR A 144 -7.30 15.16 4.30
N ILE A 145 -6.51 15.07 3.26
CA ILE A 145 -6.10 16.15 2.37
C ILE A 145 -6.55 15.76 0.97
N CYS A 146 -7.28 16.63 0.29
CA CYS A 146 -7.77 16.36 -1.05
C CYS A 146 -6.62 15.99 -2.00
N HIS A 147 -6.90 15.10 -2.95
CA HIS A 147 -5.95 14.82 -4.01
C HIS A 147 -5.66 16.08 -4.82
N PRO A 148 -4.47 16.21 -5.47
CA PRO A 148 -4.16 17.37 -6.30
C PRO A 148 -5.12 17.62 -7.47
N SER A 149 -5.87 16.59 -7.87
CA SER A 149 -6.92 16.68 -8.91
C SER A 149 -8.30 17.03 -8.36
N HIS A 150 -8.42 17.29 -7.05
CA HIS A 150 -9.66 17.58 -6.36
C HIS A 150 -9.55 18.87 -5.55
N GLU A 151 -10.61 19.68 -5.59
CA GLU A 151 -10.80 20.88 -4.80
C GLU A 151 -11.65 20.56 -3.55
N ASN A 152 -11.39 21.26 -2.45
CA ASN A 152 -12.24 21.16 -1.26
C ASN A 152 -13.48 22.07 -1.39
N THR A 153 -14.67 21.48 -1.32
CA THR A 153 -15.95 22.19 -1.41
C THR A 153 -16.26 23.00 -0.15
N THR A 154 -15.51 22.82 0.93
CA THR A 154 -15.72 23.51 2.21
C THR A 154 -14.41 24.01 2.81
N ASP A 155 -14.48 24.91 3.80
CA ASP A 155 -13.29 25.34 4.55
C ASP A 155 -12.75 24.26 5.50
N GLN A 156 -13.46 23.12 5.64
CA GLN A 156 -13.09 22.04 6.53
C GLN A 156 -12.51 20.85 5.75
N PRO A 157 -11.43 20.22 6.24
CA PRO A 157 -10.90 19.02 5.62
C PRO A 157 -11.83 17.83 5.91
N PRO A 158 -11.89 16.81 5.03
CA PRO A 158 -12.56 15.55 5.36
C PRO A 158 -11.89 14.89 6.57
N THR A 159 -12.68 14.40 7.51
CA THR A 159 -12.18 13.72 8.72
C THR A 159 -12.89 12.40 8.97
N SER A 160 -12.22 11.48 9.64
CA SER A 160 -12.84 10.24 10.12
C SER A 160 -12.44 9.97 11.56
N THR A 161 -13.38 9.47 12.36
CA THR A 161 -13.21 9.26 13.80
C THR A 161 -13.29 7.77 14.15
N CYS A 162 -12.39 7.31 15.00
CA CYS A 162 -12.40 5.95 15.52
C CYS A 162 -13.51 5.80 16.58
N LEU A 163 -14.47 4.92 16.33
CA LEU A 163 -15.61 4.66 17.21
C LEU A 163 -15.29 3.61 18.29
N ASP A 164 -16.15 3.50 19.31
CA ASP A 164 -16.01 2.51 20.40
C ASP A 164 -15.97 1.05 19.92
N ASN A 165 -16.61 0.78 18.79
CA ASN A 165 -16.62 -0.54 18.13
C ASN A 165 -15.34 -0.82 17.32
N LEU A 166 -14.31 0.04 17.41
CA LEU A 166 -13.06 -0.04 16.67
C LEU A 166 -13.22 0.04 15.14
N THR A 167 -14.26 0.75 14.69
CA THR A 167 -14.47 1.08 13.28
C THR A 167 -14.36 2.58 13.06
N TRP A 168 -14.02 2.95 11.82
CA TRP A 168 -13.94 4.35 11.41
C TRP A 168 -15.30 4.86 10.98
N THR A 169 -15.64 6.12 11.30
CA THR A 169 -16.78 6.79 10.68
C THR A 169 -16.55 6.94 9.18
N GLU A 170 -17.65 7.08 8.44
CA GLU A 170 -17.59 7.42 7.02
C GLU A 170 -16.79 8.72 6.79
N VAL A 171 -15.95 8.72 5.75
CA VAL A 171 -15.19 9.91 5.36
C VAL A 171 -16.12 10.75 4.47
N PRO A 172 -16.47 11.98 4.87
CA PRO A 172 -17.37 12.80 4.06
C PRO A 172 -16.72 13.19 2.72
N GLU A 173 -17.49 13.16 1.64
CA GLU A 173 -17.04 13.51 0.28
C GLU A 173 -16.96 15.04 0.09
N LEU A 174 -16.03 15.68 0.80
CA LEU A 174 -15.81 17.13 0.72
C LEU A 174 -14.82 17.53 -0.38
N CYS A 175 -14.16 16.57 -1.03
CA CYS A 175 -13.24 16.82 -2.14
C CYS A 175 -13.91 16.46 -3.45
N GLN A 176 -14.14 17.44 -4.32
CA GLN A 176 -14.72 17.23 -5.64
C GLN A 176 -13.63 17.30 -6.72
N MET A 177 -13.77 16.50 -7.77
CA MET A 177 -12.83 16.50 -8.88
C MET A 177 -12.86 17.86 -9.57
N ILE A 178 -11.69 18.45 -9.81
CA ILE A 178 -11.56 19.74 -10.47
C ILE A 178 -12.09 19.63 -11.91
N SER A 179 -12.94 20.58 -12.31
CA SER A 179 -13.47 20.68 -13.67
C SER A 179 -13.01 21.98 -14.33
N CYS A 180 -12.58 21.89 -15.59
CA CYS A 180 -12.33 23.05 -16.44
C CYS A 180 -13.63 23.55 -17.08
N PRO A 181 -13.70 24.86 -17.39
CA PRO A 181 -14.77 25.38 -18.23
C PRO A 181 -14.72 24.73 -19.62
N PRO A 182 -15.83 24.74 -20.39
CA PRO A 182 -15.84 24.27 -21.77
C PRO A 182 -14.67 24.87 -22.59
N PRO A 183 -13.99 24.07 -23.43
CA PRO A 183 -12.89 24.54 -24.26
C PRO A 183 -13.31 25.77 -25.09
N PRO A 184 -12.46 26.80 -25.20
CA PRO A 184 -12.79 27.97 -26.01
C PRO A 184 -13.02 27.62 -27.48
N ALA A 185 -14.09 28.12 -28.08
CA ALA A 185 -14.30 28.00 -29.51
C ALA A 185 -13.28 28.84 -30.30
N ILE A 186 -12.77 28.31 -31.40
CA ILE A 186 -11.85 28.99 -32.32
C ILE A 186 -12.53 29.27 -33.66
N ALA A 187 -12.19 30.39 -34.31
CA ALA A 187 -12.73 30.73 -35.62
C ALA A 187 -12.16 29.77 -36.69
N HIS A 188 -13.03 29.27 -37.57
CA HIS A 188 -12.68 28.32 -38.64
C HIS A 188 -11.99 27.04 -38.14
N GLY A 189 -12.33 26.61 -36.93
CA GLY A 189 -11.84 25.35 -36.38
C GLY A 189 -12.86 24.75 -35.42
N GLN A 190 -12.61 23.50 -35.06
CA GLN A 190 -13.41 22.71 -34.14
C GLN A 190 -12.51 22.05 -33.11
N HIS A 191 -13.10 21.53 -32.05
CA HIS A 191 -12.38 20.78 -31.03
C HIS A 191 -13.07 19.45 -30.74
N SER A 192 -12.30 18.47 -30.23
CA SER A 192 -12.78 17.10 -29.97
C SER A 192 -13.82 17.00 -28.85
N GLY A 193 -13.85 17.96 -27.93
CA GLY A 193 -14.85 18.03 -26.85
C GLY A 193 -16.22 18.50 -27.35
N ASN A 194 -17.32 18.00 -26.77
CA ASN A 194 -18.64 18.59 -26.99
C ASN A 194 -18.99 19.58 -25.85
N SER A 195 -19.90 20.54 -26.10
CA SER A 195 -20.27 21.55 -25.08
C SER A 195 -21.07 21.00 -23.90
N SER A 196 -21.53 19.74 -23.97
CA SER A 196 -22.28 19.04 -22.93
C SER A 196 -21.41 18.10 -22.09
N GLN A 197 -20.11 17.99 -22.41
CA GLN A 197 -19.18 17.09 -21.76
C GLN A 197 -18.53 17.81 -20.59
N GLU A 198 -18.44 17.13 -19.46
CA GLU A 198 -17.71 17.64 -18.30
C GLU A 198 -16.22 17.42 -18.54
N PHE A 199 -15.43 18.51 -18.49
CA PHE A 199 -13.99 18.49 -18.72
C PHE A 199 -13.26 18.44 -17.40
N VAL A 200 -13.08 17.24 -16.84
CA VAL A 200 -12.39 17.05 -15.56
C VAL A 200 -10.87 17.17 -15.68
N PHE A 201 -10.18 17.39 -14.56
CA PHE A 201 -8.72 17.43 -14.48
C PHE A 201 -8.07 16.25 -15.22
N GLY A 202 -7.11 16.54 -16.08
CA GLY A 202 -6.46 15.56 -16.95
C GLY A 202 -7.13 15.35 -18.31
N SER A 203 -8.32 15.92 -18.56
CA SER A 203 -8.98 15.86 -19.87
C SER A 203 -8.16 16.57 -20.95
N ILE A 204 -8.09 15.98 -22.14
CA ILE A 204 -7.36 16.52 -23.29
C ILE A 204 -8.36 16.89 -24.39
N THR A 205 -8.25 18.11 -24.89
CA THR A 205 -9.03 18.62 -26.02
C THR A 205 -8.10 18.90 -27.20
N THR A 206 -8.38 18.30 -28.36
CA THR A 206 -7.63 18.50 -29.60
C THR A 206 -8.41 19.41 -30.54
N TYR A 207 -7.73 20.40 -31.12
CA TYR A 207 -8.27 21.36 -32.08
C TYR A 207 -7.90 20.97 -33.50
N THR A 208 -8.80 21.22 -34.42
CA THR A 208 -8.63 21.00 -35.86
C THR A 208 -9.17 22.19 -36.63
N CYS A 209 -8.44 22.64 -37.65
CA CYS A 209 -8.90 23.71 -38.54
C CYS A 209 -9.75 23.16 -39.68
N GLU A 210 -10.61 24.01 -40.24
CA GLU A 210 -11.34 23.71 -41.47
C GLU A 210 -10.35 23.48 -42.64
N PRO A 211 -10.73 22.69 -43.66
CA PRO A 211 -9.84 22.38 -44.78
C PRO A 211 -9.30 23.63 -45.49
N GLY A 212 -7.99 23.67 -45.74
CA GLY A 212 -7.31 24.80 -46.40
C GLY A 212 -6.76 25.87 -45.45
N LEU A 213 -6.87 25.66 -44.14
CA LEU A 213 -6.29 26.51 -43.10
C LEU A 213 -5.24 25.73 -42.31
N GLU A 214 -4.18 26.42 -41.91
CA GLU A 214 -3.12 25.93 -41.05
C GLU A 214 -3.40 26.28 -39.58
N LEU A 215 -3.19 25.32 -38.68
CA LEU A 215 -3.32 25.52 -37.24
C LEU A 215 -2.03 26.13 -36.69
N VAL A 216 -2.13 27.33 -36.11
CA VAL A 216 -1.02 28.05 -35.50
C VAL A 216 -1.19 28.07 -33.98
N GLY A 217 -0.29 27.38 -33.27
CA GLY A 217 -0.30 27.24 -31.81
C GLY A 217 -0.20 25.78 -31.39
N GLN A 218 -0.61 25.49 -30.16
CA GLN A 218 -0.72 24.12 -29.66
C GLN A 218 -2.04 23.51 -30.13
N ASP A 219 -1.99 22.35 -30.78
CA ASP A 219 -3.16 21.62 -31.26
C ASP A 219 -3.98 20.96 -30.14
N THR A 220 -3.44 20.92 -28.93
CA THR A 220 -4.00 20.21 -27.77
C THR A 220 -3.95 21.08 -26.53
N LEU A 221 -5.05 21.08 -25.75
CA LEU A 221 -5.10 21.69 -24.42
C LEU A 221 -5.43 20.63 -23.37
N LEU A 222 -4.73 20.69 -22.24
CA LEU A 222 -4.93 19.83 -21.08
C LEU A 222 -5.68 20.60 -19.99
N CYS A 223 -6.72 19.99 -19.42
CA CYS A 223 -7.36 20.51 -18.23
C CYS A 223 -6.44 20.28 -17.02
N THR A 224 -5.95 21.35 -16.43
CA THR A 224 -5.03 21.37 -15.31
C THR A 224 -5.57 22.31 -14.21
N THR A 225 -4.81 22.49 -13.14
CA THR A 225 -5.05 23.54 -12.15
C THR A 225 -3.71 24.20 -11.82
N ASP A 226 -3.74 25.49 -11.53
CA ASP A 226 -2.59 26.29 -11.10
C ASP A 226 -2.44 26.31 -9.57
N SER A 227 -3.57 26.24 -8.85
CA SER A 227 -3.68 26.47 -7.41
C SER A 227 -4.28 25.29 -6.64
N GLY A 228 -4.86 24.30 -7.32
CA GLY A 228 -5.54 23.16 -6.69
C GLY A 228 -7.04 23.38 -6.46
N ASP A 229 -7.53 24.59 -6.73
CA ASP A 229 -8.91 24.98 -6.47
C ASP A 229 -9.69 25.11 -7.79
N ASN A 230 -9.21 25.91 -8.76
CA ASN A 230 -9.90 26.05 -10.05
C ASN A 230 -9.24 25.31 -11.22
N GLY A 231 -10.08 24.73 -12.07
CA GLY A 231 -9.66 24.10 -13.33
C GLY A 231 -9.36 25.13 -14.42
N THR A 232 -8.19 25.04 -15.02
CA THR A 232 -7.74 25.91 -16.11
C THR A 232 -7.15 25.09 -17.26
N TRP A 233 -7.26 25.60 -18.49
CA TRP A 233 -6.61 24.98 -19.64
C TRP A 233 -5.11 25.30 -19.64
N SER A 234 -4.28 24.34 -20.02
CA SER A 234 -2.81 24.42 -19.97
C SER A 234 -2.18 25.54 -20.82
N GLY A 235 -2.96 26.21 -21.67
CA GLY A 235 -2.48 27.26 -22.57
C GLY A 235 -3.60 27.99 -23.28
N ALA A 236 -3.21 28.93 -24.15
CA ALA A 236 -4.13 29.66 -25.01
C ALA A 236 -4.62 28.78 -26.17
N PRO A 237 -5.88 28.96 -26.63
CA PRO A 237 -6.39 28.24 -27.79
C PRO A 237 -5.61 28.59 -29.07
N PRO A 238 -5.44 27.64 -30.00
CA PRO A 238 -4.76 27.89 -31.27
C PRO A 238 -5.59 28.76 -32.21
N THR A 239 -4.97 29.24 -33.29
CA THR A 239 -5.64 30.04 -34.33
C THR A 239 -5.51 29.39 -35.70
N CYS A 240 -6.58 29.39 -36.49
CA CYS A 240 -6.55 28.91 -37.87
C CYS A 240 -6.23 30.07 -38.82
N ARG A 241 -5.21 29.90 -39.66
CA ARG A 241 -4.79 30.91 -40.66
C ARG A 241 -4.78 30.31 -42.05
N GLY A 242 -5.16 31.08 -43.06
CA GLY A 242 -5.04 30.65 -44.44
C GLY A 242 -3.58 30.44 -44.83
N GLU A 243 -3.35 29.41 -45.64
CA GLU A 243 -2.10 29.26 -46.39
C GLU A 243 -1.83 30.58 -47.12
N HIS A 244 -0.79 31.30 -46.70
CA HIS A 244 -0.22 32.35 -47.53
C HIS A 244 0.44 31.63 -48.70
N HIS A 245 -0.34 31.36 -49.77
CA HIS A 245 0.27 31.11 -51.06
C HIS A 245 1.10 32.36 -51.37
N PRO A 246 2.44 32.28 -51.49
CA PRO A 246 3.19 33.39 -52.04
C PRO A 246 2.56 33.66 -53.40
N LEU A 247 2.04 34.88 -53.58
CA LEU A 247 1.43 35.36 -54.82
C LEU A 247 2.17 34.72 -55.99
N LEU A 248 1.48 33.87 -56.74
CA LEU A 248 1.93 33.52 -58.09
C LEU A 248 2.05 34.86 -58.80
N THR A 249 3.28 35.34 -58.95
CA THR A 249 3.56 36.52 -59.73
C THR A 249 3.01 36.24 -61.13
N PRO A 250 2.16 37.12 -61.69
CA PRO A 250 1.68 36.92 -63.04
C PRO A 250 2.89 36.83 -63.97
N ILE A 251 3.06 35.71 -64.67
CA ILE A 251 3.99 35.63 -65.80
C ILE A 251 3.53 36.73 -66.77
N PRO A 252 4.39 37.72 -67.12
CA PRO A 252 4.03 38.70 -68.13
C PRO A 252 3.79 37.97 -69.44
N SER A 253 2.59 38.12 -69.99
CA SER A 253 2.27 37.74 -71.36
C SER A 253 3.13 38.61 -72.30
N SER A 254 4.29 38.08 -72.71
CA SER A 254 5.06 38.67 -73.80
C SER A 254 4.34 38.38 -75.10
N GLN A 255 3.48 39.35 -75.43
CA GLN A 255 3.08 39.83 -76.75
C GLN A 255 3.51 38.98 -77.94
N SER A 256 2.47 38.52 -78.65
CA SER A 256 2.45 38.34 -80.10
C SER A 256 3.26 39.44 -80.82
N SER A 257 4.40 39.08 -81.39
CA SER A 257 5.09 39.94 -82.35
C SER A 257 4.37 39.89 -83.70
N PRO A 258 4.07 41.04 -84.32
CA PRO A 258 3.39 41.11 -85.61
C PRO A 258 4.36 40.90 -86.78
N SER A 259 3.80 40.34 -87.86
CA SER A 259 4.40 40.16 -89.17
C SER A 259 4.99 41.46 -89.75
N PRO A 260 6.17 41.43 -90.41
CA PRO A 260 6.59 42.52 -91.28
C PRO A 260 6.01 42.32 -92.69
N ALA A 261 5.14 43.23 -93.11
CA ALA A 261 4.81 43.39 -94.52
C ALA A 261 5.90 44.22 -95.20
N LEU A 262 6.42 43.75 -96.34
CA LEU A 262 6.78 44.58 -97.49
C LEU A 262 6.89 43.70 -98.74
N CYS A 263 6.06 44.01 -99.73
CA CYS A 263 6.10 43.47 -101.08
C CYS A 263 7.27 44.06 -101.88
N SER A 264 7.86 43.26 -102.77
CA SER A 264 8.23 43.70 -104.12
C SER A 264 8.62 42.51 -105.01
N CYS A 265 7.91 42.35 -106.12
CA CYS A 265 8.23 41.43 -107.21
C CYS A 265 9.49 41.89 -107.98
N TRP A 266 10.28 40.94 -108.50
CA TRP A 266 10.56 40.85 -109.94
C TRP A 266 11.30 39.55 -110.31
N ALA A 267 11.10 39.19 -111.58
CA ALA A 267 11.53 37.99 -112.27
C ALA A 267 13.06 37.82 -112.30
N ASP A 268 13.53 36.58 -112.29
CA ASP A 268 14.20 35.98 -113.45
C ASP A 268 14.86 34.62 -113.08
N ASN A 269 14.46 33.62 -113.85
CA ASN A 269 15.25 32.51 -114.42
C ASN A 269 15.96 31.45 -113.55
N CYS A 270 15.62 30.19 -113.89
CA CYS A 270 16.47 29.00 -114.12
C CYS A 270 17.64 28.74 -113.16
N SER A 271 17.78 27.53 -112.61
CA SER A 271 18.13 26.28 -113.32
C SER A 271 18.00 25.08 -112.38
#